data_AF-C3ZYA0-F1
#
_entry.id   AF-C3ZYA0-F1
#
_cell.length_a   1.000
_cell.length_b   1.000
_cell.length_c   1.000
_cell.angle_alpha   90.00
_cell.angle_beta   90.00
_cell.angle_gamma   90.00
#
_symmetry.space_group_name_H-M   'P 1'
#
loop_
_entity.id
_entity.type
_entity.pdbx_description
1 polymer ?
#
loop_
_entity_poly.entity_id
_entity_poly.type
_entity_poly.pdbx_seq_one_letter_code
_entity_poly.pdbx_strand_id
1 'polypeptide(L)'
;MTELNAEIKIFLRIHNISQDTVSKQIGTSQSVVSAFLTHGRGLKPVNKRALYTWYLRQKRNVSGRTFDLTNDSPAQCLDHKQRRVRVKWPSAATMILERFFQMDKNPTENQREEIARVCN
;
A
#
# COMPACT_ATOMS: atom_id res chain seq x y z
N MET A 1 -19.75 5.81 8.63
CA MET A 1 -18.77 5.11 7.75
C MET A 1 -17.54 4.56 8.50
N THR A 2 -17.32 4.92 9.78
CA THR A 2 -16.21 4.42 10.62
C THR A 2 -16.53 3.13 11.38
N GLU A 3 -17.81 2.86 11.65
CA GLU A 3 -18.27 1.65 12.35
C GLU A 3 -17.89 0.37 11.60
N LEU A 4 -18.09 0.34 10.28
CA LEU A 4 -17.68 -0.79 9.44
C LEU A 4 -16.15 -1.00 9.45
N ASN A 5 -15.37 0.09 9.48
CA ASN A 5 -13.92 -0.01 9.57
C ASN A 5 -13.46 -0.56 10.94
N ALA A 6 -14.15 -0.18 12.02
CA ALA A 6 -13.90 -0.71 13.35
C ALA A 6 -14.26 -2.20 13.44
N GLU A 7 -15.39 -2.61 12.85
CA GLU A 7 -15.81 -4.00 12.74
C GLU A 7 -14.76 -4.84 11.97
N ILE A 8 -14.33 -4.36 10.80
CA ILE A 8 -13.27 -5.02 10.01
C ILE A 8 -11.98 -5.12 10.83
N LYS A 9 -11.60 -4.06 11.56
CA LYS A 9 -10.38 -4.06 12.39
C LYS A 9 -10.46 -5.10 13.52
N ILE A 10 -11.62 -5.25 14.16
CA ILE A 10 -11.86 -6.27 15.18
C ILE A 10 -11.81 -7.67 14.55
N PHE A 11 -12.47 -7.87 13.41
CA PHE A 11 -12.47 -9.13 12.67
C PHE A 11 -11.05 -9.58 12.31
N LEU A 12 -10.23 -8.68 11.76
CA LEU A 12 -8.82 -9.00 11.42
C LEU A 12 -8.03 -9.45 12.64
N ARG A 13 -8.25 -8.83 13.80
CA ARG A 13 -7.59 -9.21 15.06
C ARG A 13 -8.05 -10.58 15.55
N ILE A 14 -9.35 -10.86 15.53
CA ILE A 14 -9.92 -12.14 15.99
C ILE A 14 -9.44 -13.29 15.10
N HIS A 15 -9.37 -13.08 13.79
CA HIS A 15 -8.96 -14.12 12.84
C HIS A 15 -7.45 -14.15 12.57
N ASN A 16 -6.66 -13.38 13.32
CA ASN A 16 -5.20 -13.27 13.17
C ASN A 16 -4.77 -12.95 11.71
N ILE A 17 -5.56 -12.13 11.01
CA ILE A 17 -5.30 -11.75 9.63
C ILE A 17 -4.49 -10.45 9.63
N SER A 18 -3.28 -10.51 9.07
CA SER A 18 -2.44 -9.34 8.94
C SER A 18 -3.00 -8.34 7.91
N GLN A 19 -2.77 -7.05 8.14
CA GLN A 19 -3.13 -6.02 7.16
C GLN A 19 -2.33 -6.16 5.85
N ASP A 20 -1.15 -6.78 5.89
CA ASP A 20 -0.36 -7.11 4.70
C ASP A 20 -1.10 -8.11 3.80
N THR A 21 -1.68 -9.16 4.41
CA THR A 21 -2.51 -10.15 3.70
C THR A 21 -3.70 -9.48 3.00
N VAL A 22 -4.39 -8.57 3.70
CA VAL A 22 -5.49 -7.80 3.12
C VAL A 22 -5.01 -6.93 1.97
N SER A 23 -3.86 -6.27 2.14
CA SER A 23 -3.30 -5.35 1.16
C SER A 23 -2.96 -6.04 -0.16
N LYS A 24 -2.40 -7.25 -0.10
CA LYS A 24 -2.11 -8.10 -1.26
C LYS A 24 -3.39 -8.48 -2.01
N GLN A 25 -4.46 -8.82 -1.28
CA GLN A 25 -5.71 -9.26 -1.87
C GLN A 25 -6.48 -8.15 -2.58
N ILE A 26 -6.36 -6.90 -2.12
CA ILE A 26 -7.06 -5.74 -2.70
C ILE A 26 -6.16 -4.87 -3.59
N GLY A 27 -4.89 -5.26 -3.78
CA GLY A 27 -3.94 -4.52 -4.61
C GLY A 27 -3.57 -3.13 -4.07
N THR A 28 -3.39 -2.99 -2.76
CA THR A 28 -2.93 -1.72 -2.15
C THR A 28 -1.77 -1.92 -1.17
N SER A 29 -1.25 -0.86 -0.56
CA SER A 29 -0.21 -0.99 0.47
C SER A 29 -0.82 -1.20 1.85
N GLN A 30 -0.12 -1.97 2.69
CA GLN A 30 -0.50 -2.18 4.09
C GLN A 30 -0.68 -0.85 4.85
N SER A 31 0.14 0.16 4.57
CA SER A 31 0.02 1.49 5.16
C SER A 31 -1.29 2.20 4.81
N VAL A 32 -1.77 2.05 3.57
CA VAL A 32 -3.05 2.64 3.12
C VAL A 32 -4.22 1.91 3.77
N VAL A 33 -4.14 0.57 3.90
CA VAL A 33 -5.13 -0.21 4.66
C VAL A 33 -5.16 0.22 6.13
N SER A 34 -4.00 0.38 6.76
CA SER A 34 -3.89 0.82 8.15
C SER A 34 -4.48 2.22 8.38
N ALA A 35 -4.12 3.17 7.51
CA ALA A 35 -4.63 4.54 7.55
C ALA A 35 -6.16 4.57 7.36
N PHE A 36 -6.69 3.74 6.47
CA PHE A 36 -8.12 3.63 6.23
C PHE A 36 -8.87 3.01 7.42
N LEU A 37 -8.38 1.89 7.96
CA LEU A 37 -9.02 1.23 9.10
C LEU A 37 -8.94 2.04 10.40
N THR A 38 -7.93 2.90 10.55
CA THR A 38 -7.74 3.71 11.78
C THR A 38 -8.38 5.09 11.66
N HIS A 39 -8.25 5.75 10.51
CA HIS A 39 -8.68 7.16 10.33
C HIS A 39 -9.76 7.36 9.27
N GLY A 40 -10.17 6.30 8.55
CA GLY A 40 -11.18 6.39 7.49
C GLY A 40 -10.73 7.04 6.19
N ARG A 41 -9.43 7.35 6.03
CA ARG A 41 -8.87 8.09 4.88
C ARG A 41 -7.91 7.25 4.03
N GLY A 42 -7.62 7.73 2.81
CA GLY A 42 -6.53 7.21 1.97
C GLY A 42 -6.89 6.07 1.01
N LEU A 43 -8.01 5.36 1.22
CA LEU A 43 -8.43 4.28 0.32
C LEU A 43 -9.27 4.82 -0.84
N LYS A 44 -8.89 4.50 -2.09
CA LYS A 44 -9.65 4.85 -3.30
C LYS A 44 -11.01 4.12 -3.34
N PRO A 45 -12.06 4.66 -4.01
CA PRO A 45 -13.38 4.03 -4.09
C PRO A 45 -13.35 2.57 -4.60
N VAL A 46 -12.54 2.28 -5.62
CA VAL A 46 -12.35 0.92 -6.16
C VAL A 46 -11.80 -0.02 -5.08
N ASN A 47 -10.80 0.44 -4.32
CA ASN A 47 -10.17 -0.35 -3.27
C ASN A 47 -11.06 -0.49 -2.03
N LYS A 48 -11.94 0.49 -1.74
CA LYS A 48 -12.98 0.37 -0.72
C LYS A 48 -13.95 -0.75 -1.08
N ARG A 49 -14.41 -0.79 -2.33
CA ARG A 49 -15.28 -1.87 -2.83
C ARG A 49 -14.58 -3.23 -2.70
N ALA A 50 -13.33 -3.33 -3.16
CA ALA A 50 -12.55 -4.56 -3.04
C ALA A 50 -12.38 -5.02 -1.57
N LEU A 51 -12.09 -4.10 -0.64
CA LEU A 51 -11.97 -4.39 0.78
C LEU A 51 -13.28 -4.92 1.38
N TYR A 52 -14.40 -4.27 1.09
CA TYR A 52 -15.70 -4.69 1.62
C TYR A 52 -16.17 -6.01 1.01
N THR A 53 -15.99 -6.22 -0.30
CA THR A 53 -16.29 -7.50 -0.95
C THR A 53 -15.45 -8.63 -0.37
N TRP A 54 -14.15 -8.39 -0.17
CA TRP A 54 -13.26 -9.35 0.47
C TRP A 54 -13.70 -9.65 1.91
N TYR A 55 -14.01 -8.62 2.70
CA TYR A 55 -14.46 -8.76 4.08
C TYR A 55 -15.73 -9.60 4.19
N LEU A 56 -16.76 -9.31 3.39
CA LEU A 56 -18.02 -10.06 3.38
C LEU A 56 -17.81 -11.52 2.98
N ARG A 57 -16.96 -11.77 1.98
CA ARG A 57 -16.58 -13.13 1.57
C ARG A 57 -15.92 -13.87 2.72
N GLN A 58 -15.00 -13.20 3.43
CA GLN A 58 -14.26 -13.83 4.52
C GLN A 58 -15.11 -14.05 5.77
N LYS A 59 -16.00 -13.11 6.10
CA LYS A 59 -17.00 -13.28 7.15
C LYS A 59 -17.91 -14.48 6.86
N ARG A 60 -18.32 -14.68 5.60
CA ARG A 60 -19.11 -15.86 5.18
C ARG A 60 -18.32 -17.16 5.31
N ASN A 61 -17.04 -17.18 4.93
CA ASN A 61 -16.19 -18.36 5.04
C ASN A 61 -15.98 -18.78 6.51
N VAL A 62 -15.82 -17.82 7.43
CA VAL A 62 -15.59 -18.16 8.84
C VAL A 62 -16.89 -18.45 9.61
N SER A 63 -18.03 -17.86 9.21
CA SER A 63 -19.33 -18.11 9.85
C SER A 63 -20.04 -19.39 9.39
N GLY A 64 -19.43 -20.23 8.55
CA GLY A 64 -19.87 -21.62 8.35
C GLY A 64 -21.31 -21.82 7.83
N ARG A 65 -21.92 -20.83 7.17
CA ARG A 65 -23.18 -21.02 6.44
C ARG A 65 -22.89 -21.08 4.95
N THR A 66 -22.71 -22.31 4.47
CA THR A 66 -22.78 -22.67 3.06
C THR A 66 -24.17 -22.33 2.53
N PHE A 67 -24.29 -21.19 1.84
CA PHE A 67 -25.34 -21.03 0.85
C PHE A 67 -24.66 -20.66 -0.47
N ASP A 68 -24.72 -21.63 -1.36
CA ASP A 68 -24.19 -21.62 -2.70
C ASP A 68 -24.94 -20.58 -3.53
N LEU A 69 -24.27 -19.49 -3.87
CA LEU A 69 -24.73 -18.53 -4.87
C LEU A 69 -23.51 -18.07 -5.64
N THR A 70 -23.29 -18.78 -6.74
CA THR A 70 -22.90 -18.26 -8.06
C THR A 70 -21.69 -17.33 -8.08
N ASN A 71 -20.54 -17.95 -8.34
CA ASN A 71 -19.74 -17.71 -9.55
C ASN A 71 -20.08 -16.41 -10.30
N ASP A 72 -19.44 -15.30 -9.92
CA ASP A 72 -19.11 -14.25 -10.88
C ASP A 72 -17.81 -13.59 -10.44
N SER A 73 -16.73 -14.12 -11.02
CA SER A 73 -15.38 -13.64 -10.85
C SER A 73 -15.11 -12.66 -11.99
N PRO A 74 -15.08 -11.34 -11.80
CA PRO A 74 -14.39 -10.50 -12.75
C PRO A 74 -12.91 -10.66 -12.45
N ALA A 75 -12.31 -11.66 -13.09
CA ALA A 75 -10.91 -11.64 -13.44
C ALA A 75 -10.67 -10.37 -14.25
N GLN A 76 -10.26 -9.30 -13.59
CA GLN A 76 -9.51 -8.24 -14.24
C GLN A 76 -8.14 -8.22 -13.59
N CYS A 77 -7.26 -8.94 -14.27
CA CYS A 77 -5.84 -8.69 -14.31
C CYS A 77 -5.65 -7.20 -14.60
N LEU A 78 -5.60 -6.38 -13.54
CA LEU A 78 -5.16 -5.01 -13.66
C LEU A 78 -3.66 -5.11 -13.95
N ASP A 79 -3.26 -4.70 -15.14
CA ASP A 79 -1.88 -4.50 -15.56
C ASP A 79 -1.15 -3.66 -14.48
N HIS A 80 -0.56 -4.36 -13.52
CA HIS A 80 0.03 -3.75 -12.35
C HIS A 80 1.45 -3.41 -12.71
N LYS A 81 1.64 -2.19 -13.21
CA LYS A 81 2.96 -1.55 -13.34
C LYS A 81 3.69 -1.74 -12.01
N GLN A 82 4.65 -2.67 -12.01
CA GLN A 82 5.31 -3.15 -10.81
C GLN A 82 5.89 -1.93 -10.08
N ARG A 83 5.37 -1.68 -8.87
CA ARG A 83 5.68 -0.44 -8.15
C ARG A 83 7.16 -0.50 -7.80
N ARG A 84 7.94 0.45 -8.34
CA ARG A 84 9.40 0.48 -8.15
C ARG A 84 9.74 0.50 -6.66
N VAL A 85 10.75 -0.28 -6.29
CA VAL A 85 11.26 -0.34 -4.92
C VAL A 85 11.67 1.06 -4.47
N ARG A 86 11.29 1.42 -3.24
CA ARG A 86 11.67 2.71 -2.65
C ARG A 86 13.18 2.70 -2.43
N VAL A 87 13.90 3.55 -3.16
CA VAL A 87 15.33 3.75 -2.99
C VAL A 87 15.61 4.29 -1.59
N LYS A 88 16.55 3.65 -0.88
CA LYS A 88 17.12 4.18 0.36
C LYS A 88 18.47 4.79 0.01
N TRP A 89 18.64 6.07 0.34
CA TRP A 89 19.92 6.74 0.17
C TRP A 89 20.86 6.35 1.32
N PRO A 90 22.05 5.80 1.04
CA PRO A 90 23.04 5.49 2.08
C PRO A 90 23.59 6.79 2.69
N SER A 91 24.07 6.71 3.94
CA SER A 91 24.59 7.88 4.68
C SER A 91 25.74 8.59 3.95
N ALA A 92 26.59 7.84 3.25
CA ALA A 92 27.66 8.40 2.43
C ALA A 92 27.11 9.29 1.30
N ALA A 93 26.10 8.83 0.56
CA ALA A 93 25.48 9.60 -0.51
C ALA A 93 24.75 10.83 0.04
N THR A 94 24.10 10.74 1.21
CA THR A 94 23.45 11.91 1.82
C THR A 94 24.44 12.98 2.25
N MET A 95 25.62 12.62 2.78
CA MET A 95 26.66 13.59 3.14
C MET A 95 27.22 14.31 1.91
N ILE A 96 27.42 13.58 0.80
CA ILE A 96 27.87 14.16 -0.47
C ILE A 96 26.82 15.17 -0.96
N LEU A 97 25.55 14.76 -1.01
CA LEU A 97 24.44 15.62 -1.45
C LEU A 97 24.33 16.89 -0.58
N GLU A 98 24.47 16.76 0.74
CA GLU A 98 24.40 17.90 1.66
C GLU A 98 25.54 18.91 1.42
N ARG A 99 26.77 18.43 1.16
CA ARG A 99 27.90 19.28 0.81
C ARG A 99 27.63 20.08 -0.48
N PHE A 100 27.17 19.42 -1.53
CA PHE A 100 26.87 20.10 -2.80
C PHE A 100 25.71 21.08 -2.65
N PHE A 101 24.69 20.73 -1.88
CA PHE A 101 23.55 21.62 -1.61
C PHE A 101 23.94 22.92 -0.89
N GLN A 102 24.95 22.87 -0.01
CA GLN A 102 25.47 24.07 0.64
C GLN A 102 26.22 25.00 -0.32
N MET A 103 26.84 24.45 -1.36
CA MET A 103 27.59 25.21 -2.37
C MET A 103 26.64 25.84 -3.40
N ASP A 104 25.75 25.03 -3.96
CA ASP A 104 24.78 25.47 -4.97
C ASP A 104 23.48 24.66 -4.82
N LYS A 105 22.39 25.37 -4.57
CA LYS A 105 21.06 24.76 -4.42
C LYS A 105 20.44 24.41 -5.77
N ASN A 106 20.92 24.99 -6.86
CA ASN A 106 20.36 24.86 -8.21
C ASN A 106 21.40 24.37 -9.23
N PRO A 107 21.97 23.16 -9.04
CA PRO A 107 23.00 22.66 -9.92
C PRO A 107 22.51 22.49 -11.36
N THR A 108 23.38 22.82 -12.30
CA THR A 108 23.25 22.52 -13.73
C THR A 108 23.22 21.01 -13.98
N GLU A 109 22.78 20.59 -15.17
CA GLU A 109 22.72 19.17 -15.56
C GLU A 109 24.06 18.47 -15.39
N ASN A 110 25.15 19.08 -15.86
CA ASN A 110 26.51 18.54 -15.73
C ASN A 110 26.92 18.36 -14.27
N GLN A 111 26.58 19.30 -13.39
CA GLN A 111 26.88 19.19 -11.96
C GLN A 111 26.05 18.08 -11.31
N ARG A 112 24.80 17.85 -11.74
CA ARG A 112 23.98 16.73 -11.24
C ARG A 112 24.58 15.38 -11.64
N GLU A 113 25.09 15.26 -12.87
CA GLU A 113 25.77 14.04 -13.31
C GLU A 113 27.06 13.78 -12.52
N GLU A 114 27.83 14.82 -12.22
CA GLU A 114 29.01 14.70 -11.36
C GLU A 114 28.64 14.22 -9.95
N ILE A 115 27.61 14.83 -9.35
CA ILE A 115 27.08 14.41 -8.04
C ILE A 115 26.65 12.94 -8.08
N ALA A 116 25.99 12.51 -9.17
CA ALA A 116 25.58 11.12 -9.35
C ALA A 116 26.77 10.17 -9.50
N ARG A 117 27.84 10.58 -10.20
CA ARG A 117 29.09 9.80 -10.31
C ARG A 117 29.80 9.64 -8.97
N VAL A 118 29.81 10.68 -8.13
CA VAL A 118 30.46 10.63 -6.80
C VAL A 118 29.64 9.81 -5.79
N CYS A 119 28.31 9.74 -5.95
CA CYS A 119 27.42 8.99 -5.04
C CYS A 119 27.34 7.48 -5.30
N ASN A 120 27.73 7.01 -6.50
CA ASN A 120 27.69 5.60 -6.90
C ASN A 120 29.01 4.89 -6.61
#